data_AF-A0AA89B2U6-F1
#
_entry.id   AF-A0AA89B2U6-F1
#
_cell.length_a   1.000
_cell.length_b   1.000
_cell.length_c   1.000
_cell.angle_alpha   90.00
_cell.angle_beta   90.00
_cell.angle_gamma   90.00
#
_symmetry.space_group_name_H-M   'P 1'
#
loop_
_entity.id
_entity.type
_entity.pdbx_description
1 polymer ?
#
loop_
_entity_poly.entity_id
_entity_poly.type
_entity_poly.pdbx_seq_one_letter_code
_entity_poly.pdbx_strand_id
1 'polypeptide(L)'
;MATLPPPATANSPPFAISPSTLRSWSFLAKKPNAFLKSKQHYRFNVSCKAVAGDDLQNPEVSSSTMAETFLGKFDRRNVLLGLGGLYGAANLGGTDPLALAAPVSAPDLTSCAAVPEKLPDNALFSECCPPPTVKYVDYVLPPPSLPMRVRPAAHLVDEEYVAKYAKAIELMKALPDPCSFMQQARIPCAYCNGAYTQVGYPDKELQVHNSWLFFPFHRWYLYFFEKIVGKLIGDPTFGIPFWNYDSPGGMKIPAMFADSASPLYGSLRNAGHQPPTTIDLGYNGTDSQATDLERVTNNLALMYKATVSGGNGAEMFLGGALRAGDDPSSNAGSFENVPHAPVHRWTGDPTQTNGEDMGIFYSAARDPISTATMLMLTAHGRYGNPYEANARTTTTQTG
;
A
#
# COMPACT_ATOMS: atom_id res chain seq x y z
N MET A 1 14.33 75.07 19.97
CA MET A 1 12.91 74.77 20.19
C MET A 1 12.12 75.43 19.08
N ALA A 2 11.55 74.63 18.17
CA ALA A 2 10.50 75.09 17.26
C ALA A 2 9.69 73.86 16.83
N THR A 3 8.40 73.94 17.09
CA THR A 3 7.34 72.94 16.99
C THR A 3 6.81 72.80 15.55
N LEU A 4 6.34 71.59 15.24
CA LEU A 4 5.71 71.17 13.97
C LEU A 4 4.35 71.86 13.71
N PRO A 5 3.93 72.01 12.44
CA PRO A 5 2.53 72.05 12.04
C PRO A 5 2.05 70.70 11.43
N PRO A 6 0.72 70.42 11.47
CA PRO A 6 0.13 69.11 11.18
C PRO A 6 -0.13 68.84 9.68
N PRO A 7 -0.35 67.57 9.27
CA PRO A 7 -0.65 67.22 7.88
C PRO A 7 -2.14 67.43 7.53
N ALA A 8 -2.37 67.99 6.34
CA ALA A 8 -3.69 68.21 5.76
C ALA A 8 -4.25 66.94 5.10
N THR A 9 -5.52 66.66 5.37
CA THR A 9 -6.35 65.64 4.74
C THR A 9 -6.72 66.02 3.31
N ALA A 10 -6.48 65.14 2.33
CA ALA A 10 -6.98 65.26 0.97
C ALA A 10 -8.00 64.14 0.69
N ASN A 11 -9.25 64.55 0.48
CA ASN A 11 -10.36 63.71 0.03
C ASN A 11 -10.15 63.29 -1.44
N SER A 12 -10.31 62.00 -1.74
CA SER A 12 -10.38 61.47 -3.11
C SER A 12 -11.85 61.36 -3.56
N PRO A 13 -12.24 61.88 -4.73
CA PRO A 13 -13.56 61.63 -5.31
C PRO A 13 -13.62 60.27 -6.02
N PRO A 14 -14.84 59.72 -6.23
CA PRO A 14 -15.03 58.32 -6.60
C PRO A 14 -14.77 58.08 -8.09
N PHE A 15 -14.02 57.03 -8.42
CA PHE A 15 -13.85 56.59 -9.81
C PHE A 15 -14.96 55.60 -10.19
N ALA A 16 -15.66 55.96 -11.26
CA ALA A 16 -16.77 55.25 -11.86
C ALA A 16 -16.34 53.91 -12.49
N ILE A 17 -17.24 52.94 -12.36
CA ILE A 17 -17.17 51.61 -12.96
C ILE A 17 -17.48 51.74 -14.46
N SER A 18 -16.55 51.31 -15.31
CA SER A 18 -16.81 51.00 -16.72
C SER A 18 -16.85 49.49 -16.92
N PRO A 19 -17.90 48.92 -17.55
CA PRO A 19 -18.03 47.49 -17.74
C PRO A 19 -17.35 47.07 -19.05
N SER A 20 -16.31 46.26 -18.98
CA SER A 20 -15.71 45.62 -20.16
C SER A 20 -15.91 44.10 -20.13
N THR A 21 -16.93 43.69 -20.89
CA THR A 21 -16.98 42.48 -21.73
C THR A 21 -16.66 41.14 -21.06
N LEU A 22 -17.72 40.50 -20.55
CA LEU A 22 -17.85 39.04 -20.47
C LEU A 22 -17.60 38.42 -21.86
N ARG A 23 -16.45 37.79 -22.06
CA ARG A 23 -16.27 36.83 -23.16
C ARG A 23 -17.00 35.55 -22.78
N SER A 24 -18.21 35.43 -23.30
CA SER A 24 -18.94 34.17 -23.44
C SER A 24 -18.11 33.21 -24.29
N TRP A 25 -17.57 32.16 -23.67
CA TRP A 25 -17.09 30.99 -24.40
C TRP A 25 -18.27 30.04 -24.59
N SER A 26 -18.83 30.10 -25.79
CA SER A 26 -19.83 29.17 -26.31
C SER A 26 -19.21 27.78 -26.43
N PHE A 27 -19.21 27.00 -25.37
CA PHE A 27 -19.02 25.55 -25.49
C PHE A 27 -20.26 24.99 -26.19
N LEU A 28 -20.08 24.68 -27.48
CA LEU A 28 -21.08 23.97 -28.26
C LEU A 28 -21.24 22.55 -27.69
N ALA A 29 -22.17 22.40 -26.75
CA ALA A 29 -22.58 21.10 -26.24
C ALA A 29 -23.22 20.29 -27.38
N LYS A 30 -22.46 19.36 -27.96
CA LYS A 30 -23.04 18.32 -28.81
C LYS A 30 -23.89 17.41 -27.93
N LYS A 31 -25.20 17.47 -28.14
CA LYS A 31 -26.19 16.53 -27.58
C LYS A 31 -25.82 15.10 -28.00
N PRO A 32 -25.71 14.13 -27.08
CA PRO A 32 -25.75 12.73 -27.47
C PRO A 32 -27.22 12.35 -27.70
N ASN A 33 -27.59 12.16 -28.96
CA ASN A 33 -28.88 11.58 -29.31
C ASN A 33 -28.86 10.07 -29.12
N ALA A 34 -29.97 9.59 -28.56
CA ALA A 34 -30.56 8.27 -28.71
C ALA A 34 -29.88 7.08 -28.00
N PHE A 35 -30.55 6.66 -26.93
CA PHE A 35 -30.61 5.28 -26.47
C PHE A 35 -30.91 4.32 -27.63
N LEU A 36 -30.00 3.38 -27.89
CA LEU A 36 -30.33 2.07 -28.44
C LEU A 36 -29.81 1.02 -27.46
N LYS A 37 -30.75 0.38 -26.74
CA LYS A 37 -30.48 -0.81 -25.93
C LYS A 37 -30.08 -1.94 -26.88
N SER A 38 -28.78 -2.20 -27.00
CA SER A 38 -28.27 -3.46 -27.54
C SER A 38 -27.88 -4.34 -26.35
N LYS A 39 -28.74 -5.32 -26.03
CA LYS A 39 -28.36 -6.44 -25.16
C LYS A 39 -27.46 -7.38 -25.97
N GLN A 40 -26.16 -7.10 -26.03
CA GLN A 40 -25.19 -8.09 -26.50
C GLN A 40 -24.78 -8.97 -25.33
N HIS A 41 -25.44 -10.13 -25.21
CA HIS A 41 -24.89 -11.26 -24.48
C HIS A 41 -23.70 -11.79 -25.29
N TYR A 42 -22.48 -11.44 -24.91
CA TYR A 42 -21.28 -12.12 -25.41
C TYR A 42 -21.23 -13.52 -24.79
N ARG A 43 -21.89 -14.48 -25.43
CA ARG A 43 -21.58 -15.90 -25.24
C ARG A 43 -20.32 -16.19 -26.05
N PHE A 44 -19.21 -16.40 -25.36
CA PHE A 44 -17.96 -16.86 -25.96
C PHE A 44 -18.18 -18.31 -26.42
N ASN A 45 -18.50 -18.50 -27.70
CA ASN A 45 -18.75 -19.82 -28.27
C ASN A 45 -17.44 -20.33 -28.87
N VAL A 46 -16.73 -21.20 -28.13
CA VAL A 46 -15.53 -21.87 -28.65
C VAL A 46 -15.98 -23.08 -29.46
N SER A 47 -15.83 -23.01 -30.78
CA SER A 47 -16.06 -24.14 -31.68
C SER A 47 -14.79 -25.00 -31.73
N CYS A 48 -14.82 -26.17 -31.11
CA CYS A 48 -13.78 -27.18 -31.29
C CYS A 48 -14.05 -27.91 -32.62
N LYS A 49 -13.38 -27.49 -33.69
CA LYS A 49 -13.26 -28.33 -34.89
C LYS A 49 -12.19 -29.38 -34.63
N ALA A 50 -12.63 -30.60 -34.35
CA ALA A 50 -11.78 -31.79 -34.48
C ALA A 50 -11.57 -32.04 -35.99
N VAL A 51 -10.31 -32.06 -36.44
CA VAL A 51 -9.98 -32.56 -37.77
C VAL A 51 -9.65 -34.04 -37.60
N ALA A 52 -10.50 -34.88 -38.20
CA ALA A 52 -10.27 -36.31 -38.35
C ALA A 52 -9.09 -36.54 -39.32
N GLY A 53 -8.29 -37.58 -39.04
CA GLY A 53 -7.08 -37.91 -39.80
C GLY A 53 -7.35 -38.40 -41.22
N ASP A 54 -6.38 -38.19 -42.10
CA ASP A 54 -5.57 -39.24 -42.75
C ASP A 54 -4.57 -38.55 -43.70
N ASP A 55 -3.29 -38.93 -43.63
CA ASP A 55 -2.58 -39.57 -44.74
C ASP A 55 -1.07 -39.61 -44.49
N LEU A 56 -0.54 -40.82 -44.63
CA LEU A 56 0.87 -41.17 -44.60
C LEU A 56 1.56 -40.67 -45.88
N GLN A 57 2.64 -39.91 -45.72
CA GLN A 57 3.74 -39.89 -46.70
C GLN A 57 5.05 -39.49 -46.01
N ASN A 58 5.91 -40.49 -45.81
CA ASN A 58 7.33 -40.29 -45.50
C ASN A 58 8.03 -39.67 -46.72
N PRO A 59 8.98 -38.75 -46.47
CA PRO A 59 10.24 -38.81 -47.19
C PRO A 59 11.40 -38.97 -46.20
N GLU A 60 12.25 -39.96 -46.51
CA GLU A 60 13.58 -40.12 -45.93
C GLU A 60 14.44 -38.89 -46.23
N VAL A 61 14.96 -38.20 -45.20
CA VAL A 61 16.18 -37.40 -45.32
C VAL A 61 17.00 -37.47 -44.02
N SER A 62 18.18 -38.05 -44.16
CA SER A 62 19.46 -37.84 -43.48
C SER A 62 19.51 -37.16 -42.10
N SER A 63 20.08 -37.93 -41.17
CA SER A 63 20.86 -37.51 -40.00
C SER A 63 21.59 -36.16 -40.15
N SER A 64 21.60 -35.44 -39.02
CA SER A 64 22.35 -34.22 -38.66
C SER A 64 21.82 -32.87 -39.15
N THR A 65 20.78 -32.34 -38.49
CA THR A 65 20.58 -30.91 -38.07
C THR A 65 19.11 -30.58 -37.75
N MET A 66 18.52 -31.12 -36.66
CA MET A 66 17.17 -30.72 -36.19
C MET A 66 17.00 -30.86 -34.65
N ALA A 67 18.05 -30.62 -33.87
CA ALA A 67 17.96 -30.69 -32.39
C ALA A 67 17.56 -29.37 -31.72
N GLU A 68 17.31 -28.29 -32.47
CA GLU A 68 17.12 -26.94 -31.91
C GLU A 68 15.71 -26.34 -32.01
N THR A 69 14.68 -27.07 -32.47
CA THR A 69 13.38 -26.40 -32.74
C THR A 69 12.15 -27.05 -32.10
N PHE A 70 12.29 -27.95 -31.13
CA PHE A 70 11.14 -28.56 -30.43
C PHE A 70 11.09 -28.37 -28.91
N LEU A 71 11.89 -27.46 -28.33
CA LEU A 71 11.69 -27.00 -26.96
C LEU A 71 10.58 -25.94 -26.92
N GLY A 72 9.36 -26.40 -27.19
CA GLY A 72 8.15 -25.61 -27.05
C GLY A 72 7.95 -25.17 -25.60
N LYS A 73 8.16 -23.87 -25.34
CA LYS A 73 7.66 -23.18 -24.15
C LYS A 73 6.13 -23.32 -24.13
N PHE A 74 5.63 -24.27 -23.36
CA PHE A 74 4.21 -24.34 -23.07
C PHE A 74 3.85 -23.21 -22.09
N ASP A 75 2.99 -22.29 -22.53
CA ASP A 75 2.39 -21.25 -21.70
C ASP A 75 1.68 -21.89 -20.49
N ARG A 76 1.80 -21.29 -19.29
CA ARG A 76 1.23 -21.76 -18.02
C ARG A 76 -0.27 -22.03 -18.10
N ARG A 77 -0.97 -21.37 -19.02
CA ARG A 77 -2.39 -21.61 -19.30
C ARG A 77 -2.69 -23.01 -19.84
N ASN A 78 -1.71 -23.67 -20.47
CA ASN A 78 -1.86 -25.01 -21.03
C ASN A 78 -1.69 -26.11 -19.98
N VAL A 79 -1.07 -25.83 -18.82
CA VAL A 79 -0.95 -26.79 -17.71
C VAL A 79 -2.29 -26.96 -16.99
N LEU A 80 -3.09 -25.90 -16.89
CA LEU A 80 -4.43 -25.96 -16.29
C LEU A 80 -5.47 -26.65 -17.19
N LEU A 81 -5.23 -26.72 -18.50
CA LEU A 81 -6.09 -27.45 -19.45
C LEU A 81 -5.80 -28.96 -19.50
N GLY A 82 -4.65 -29.40 -18.97
CA GLY A 82 -4.22 -30.81 -18.93
C GLY A 82 -4.71 -31.60 -17.71
N LEU A 83 -5.30 -30.94 -16.71
CA LEU A 83 -5.72 -31.58 -15.45
C LEU A 83 -7.10 -32.29 -15.53
N GLY A 84 -7.73 -32.32 -16.72
CA GLY A 84 -9.07 -32.87 -16.92
C GLY A 84 -9.17 -34.14 -17.77
N GLY A 85 -8.05 -34.77 -18.15
CA GLY A 85 -8.08 -35.93 -19.05
C GLY A 85 -6.86 -36.84 -18.93
N LEU A 86 -6.98 -38.03 -19.54
CA LEU A 86 -6.15 -39.24 -19.41
C LEU A 86 -4.61 -39.11 -19.56
N TYR A 87 -4.07 -37.91 -19.75
CA TYR A 87 -2.64 -37.62 -19.88
C TYR A 87 -1.95 -37.21 -18.57
N GLY A 88 -2.70 -37.07 -17.46
CA GLY A 88 -2.13 -36.75 -16.14
C GLY A 88 -1.19 -37.82 -15.55
N ALA A 89 -1.18 -39.04 -16.10
CA ALA A 89 -0.40 -40.15 -15.56
C ALA A 89 1.03 -40.29 -16.15
N ALA A 90 1.37 -39.56 -17.22
CA ALA A 90 2.67 -39.71 -17.88
C ALA A 90 3.83 -38.88 -17.26
N ASN A 91 3.55 -37.99 -16.31
CA ASN A 91 4.55 -37.09 -15.72
C ASN A 91 5.09 -37.51 -14.35
N LEU A 92 4.84 -38.74 -13.90
CA LEU A 92 5.34 -39.25 -12.61
C LEU A 92 6.75 -39.87 -12.68
N GLY A 93 7.44 -39.85 -13.83
CA GLY A 93 8.66 -40.65 -14.05
C GLY A 93 9.88 -39.94 -14.65
N GLY A 94 9.91 -38.61 -14.76
CA GLY A 94 11.03 -37.87 -15.37
C GLY A 94 11.57 -36.77 -14.45
N THR A 95 12.89 -36.72 -14.29
CA THR A 95 13.67 -35.88 -13.36
C THR A 95 13.70 -34.38 -13.68
N ASP A 96 12.66 -33.81 -14.27
CA ASP A 96 12.55 -32.36 -14.45
C ASP A 96 11.10 -31.91 -14.26
N PRO A 97 10.75 -31.29 -13.12
CA PRO A 97 9.39 -30.83 -12.91
C PRO A 97 9.19 -29.54 -13.71
N LEU A 98 8.53 -29.68 -14.86
CA LEU A 98 8.02 -28.57 -15.65
C LEU A 98 7.12 -27.70 -14.75
N ALA A 99 7.67 -26.54 -14.33
CA ALA A 99 7.11 -25.54 -13.42
C ALA A 99 7.39 -25.72 -11.90
N LEU A 100 8.65 -25.91 -11.51
CA LEU A 100 9.08 -25.58 -10.14
C LEU A 100 8.91 -24.07 -9.88
N ALA A 101 7.97 -23.72 -9.00
CA ALA A 101 7.97 -22.41 -8.37
C ALA A 101 9.11 -22.38 -7.34
N ALA A 102 9.91 -21.32 -7.34
CA ALA A 102 10.92 -21.04 -6.31
C ALA A 102 10.42 -19.89 -5.41
N PRO A 103 9.41 -20.11 -4.55
CA PRO A 103 8.92 -19.06 -3.67
C PRO A 103 9.97 -18.71 -2.62
N VAL A 104 10.10 -17.42 -2.32
CA VAL A 104 10.87 -16.99 -1.14
C VAL A 104 10.20 -17.56 0.10
N SER A 105 10.96 -18.31 0.89
CA SER A 105 10.47 -18.92 2.13
C SER A 105 10.55 -17.94 3.29
N ALA A 106 9.73 -18.14 4.33
CA ALA A 106 9.90 -17.43 5.59
C ALA A 106 11.31 -17.69 6.15
N PRO A 107 11.98 -16.68 6.72
CA PRO A 107 13.34 -16.84 7.22
C PRO A 107 13.38 -17.75 8.45
N ASP A 108 14.55 -18.33 8.70
CA ASP A 108 14.83 -18.97 9.98
C ASP A 108 15.01 -17.87 11.05
N LEU A 109 14.09 -17.80 12.02
CA LEU A 109 14.17 -16.78 13.07
C LEU A 109 15.42 -16.94 13.96
N THR A 110 16.02 -18.13 13.99
CA THR A 110 17.27 -18.39 14.73
C THR A 110 18.51 -17.87 14.00
N SER A 111 18.40 -17.59 12.69
CA SER A 111 19.50 -17.03 11.88
C SER A 111 19.50 -15.50 11.88
N CYS A 112 18.70 -14.86 12.74
CA CYS A 112 18.61 -13.41 12.80
C CYS A 112 19.95 -12.80 13.25
N ALA A 113 20.47 -11.86 12.46
CA ALA A 113 21.63 -11.07 12.87
C ALA A 113 21.20 -9.96 13.85
N ALA A 114 21.75 -9.99 15.07
CA ALA A 114 21.42 -9.03 16.14
C ALA A 114 21.51 -7.58 15.66
N VAL A 115 22.63 -7.22 15.01
CA VAL A 115 22.80 -5.95 14.30
C VAL A 115 22.80 -6.24 12.80
N PRO A 116 21.78 -5.82 12.05
CA PRO A 116 21.80 -5.94 10.60
C PRO A 116 22.96 -5.13 10.02
N GLU A 117 23.74 -5.73 9.11
CA GLU A 117 24.93 -5.10 8.48
C GLU A 117 24.59 -3.78 7.77
N LYS A 118 23.32 -3.61 7.37
CA LYS A 118 22.82 -2.45 6.63
C LYS A 118 22.15 -1.38 7.49
N LEU A 119 22.24 -1.47 8.83
CA LEU A 119 21.84 -0.33 9.65
C LEU A 119 22.84 0.83 9.45
N PRO A 120 22.36 2.05 9.22
CA PRO A 120 23.24 3.21 9.10
C PRO A 120 23.87 3.58 10.45
N ASP A 121 24.91 4.40 10.42
CA ASP A 121 25.54 4.96 11.62
C ASP A 121 24.50 5.67 12.50
N ASN A 122 24.67 5.54 13.82
CA ASN A 122 23.78 6.11 14.85
C ASN A 122 22.32 5.63 14.77
N ALA A 123 22.06 4.45 14.20
CA ALA A 123 20.73 3.86 14.20
C ALA A 123 20.15 3.73 15.62
N LEU A 124 18.89 4.14 15.80
CA LEU A 124 18.16 4.08 17.07
C LEU A 124 17.82 2.66 17.54
N PHE A 125 18.01 1.64 16.69
CA PHE A 125 17.96 0.24 17.06
C PHE A 125 19.37 -0.33 17.15
N SER A 126 19.71 -0.89 18.31
CA SER A 126 20.90 -1.72 18.49
C SER A 126 20.62 -3.20 18.24
N GLU A 127 19.34 -3.60 18.18
CA GLU A 127 18.93 -4.98 17.88
C GLU A 127 17.52 -5.04 17.30
N CYS A 128 17.36 -5.80 16.22
CA CYS A 128 16.07 -5.99 15.53
C CYS A 128 15.53 -7.41 15.61
N CYS A 129 16.28 -8.33 16.21
CA CYS A 129 15.87 -9.72 16.27
C CYS A 129 14.68 -9.95 17.20
N PRO A 130 13.78 -10.89 16.84
CA PRO A 130 12.74 -11.32 17.75
C PRO A 130 13.32 -12.15 18.89
N PRO A 131 12.61 -12.26 20.03
CA PRO A 131 12.97 -13.19 21.09
C PRO A 131 13.12 -14.62 20.54
N PRO A 132 14.12 -15.39 21.00
CA PRO A 132 14.35 -16.75 20.52
C PRO A 132 13.09 -17.60 20.64
N THR A 133 12.60 -18.10 19.50
CA THR A 133 11.41 -18.96 19.46
C THR A 133 11.68 -20.14 18.54
N VAL A 134 11.48 -21.36 19.05
CA VAL A 134 11.79 -22.62 18.33
C VAL A 134 10.54 -23.36 17.82
N LYS A 135 9.34 -22.78 18.00
CA LYS A 135 8.08 -23.40 17.57
C LYS A 135 7.26 -22.41 16.75
N TYR A 136 7.13 -22.70 15.47
CA TYR A 136 6.12 -22.09 14.60
C TYR A 136 4.93 -23.06 14.45
N VAL A 137 3.76 -22.49 14.22
CA VAL A 137 2.54 -23.24 13.89
C VAL A 137 2.04 -22.73 12.56
N ASP A 138 1.46 -23.63 11.76
CA ASP A 138 0.83 -23.23 10.51
C ASP A 138 -0.33 -22.28 10.79
N TYR A 139 -0.45 -21.26 9.96
CA TYR A 139 -1.53 -20.30 10.09
C TYR A 139 -2.88 -20.98 9.83
N VAL A 140 -3.81 -20.78 10.75
CA VAL A 140 -5.21 -21.23 10.62
C VAL A 140 -6.11 -20.02 10.42
N LEU A 141 -6.98 -20.08 9.42
CA LEU A 141 -7.96 -19.04 9.17
C LEU A 141 -8.85 -18.82 10.40
N PRO A 142 -9.17 -17.56 10.76
CA PRO A 142 -10.12 -17.28 11.82
C PRO A 142 -11.48 -17.93 11.51
N PRO A 143 -12.18 -18.46 12.53
CA PRO A 143 -13.49 -19.07 12.31
C PRO A 143 -14.48 -18.01 11.78
N PRO A 144 -15.44 -18.40 10.93
CA PRO A 144 -16.43 -17.47 10.36
C PRO A 144 -17.28 -16.73 11.40
N SER A 145 -17.31 -17.21 12.64
CA SER A 145 -18.03 -16.59 13.76
C SER A 145 -17.33 -15.35 14.32
N LEU A 146 -16.07 -15.10 13.98
CA LEU A 146 -15.40 -13.88 14.42
C LEU A 146 -15.94 -12.65 13.67
N PRO A 147 -16.17 -11.53 14.37
CA PRO A 147 -16.69 -10.33 13.75
C PRO A 147 -15.69 -9.75 12.73
N MET A 148 -16.22 -9.21 11.64
CA MET A 148 -15.43 -8.44 10.67
C MET A 148 -14.99 -7.13 11.31
N ARG A 149 -13.68 -6.88 11.30
CA ARG A 149 -13.10 -5.61 11.77
C ARG A 149 -13.19 -4.58 10.65
N VAL A 150 -13.73 -3.40 10.97
CA VAL A 150 -13.81 -2.28 10.03
C VAL A 150 -12.82 -1.22 10.49
N ARG A 151 -11.85 -0.92 9.63
CA ARG A 151 -10.83 0.11 9.89
C ARG A 151 -11.40 1.48 9.56
N PRO A 152 -11.51 2.42 10.52
CA PRO A 152 -12.04 3.75 10.24
C PRO A 152 -10.97 4.67 9.65
N ALA A 153 -11.41 5.68 8.88
CA ALA A 153 -10.52 6.74 8.44
C ALA A 153 -10.12 7.60 9.64
N ALA A 154 -8.82 7.76 9.87
CA ALA A 154 -8.27 8.40 11.08
C ALA A 154 -8.73 9.85 11.31
N HIS A 155 -9.19 10.56 10.27
CA HIS A 155 -9.68 11.93 10.38
C HIS A 155 -11.20 12.02 10.69
N LEU A 156 -11.90 10.89 10.76
CA LEU A 156 -13.35 10.80 10.99
C LEU A 156 -13.74 10.08 12.28
N VAL A 157 -12.75 9.65 13.08
CA VAL A 157 -13.00 8.96 14.35
C VAL A 157 -13.35 9.95 15.44
N ASP A 158 -14.13 9.50 16.42
CA ASP A 158 -14.53 10.28 17.59
C ASP A 158 -13.54 10.13 18.76
N GLU A 159 -13.79 10.90 19.83
CA GLU A 159 -12.96 10.89 21.03
C GLU A 159 -12.97 9.54 21.75
N GLU A 160 -14.08 8.79 21.71
CA GLU A 160 -14.17 7.45 22.32
C GLU A 160 -13.23 6.47 21.61
N TYR A 161 -13.24 6.48 20.28
CA TYR A 161 -12.32 5.68 19.48
C TYR A 161 -10.87 6.06 19.76
N VAL A 162 -10.55 7.35 19.79
CA VAL A 162 -9.19 7.84 20.07
C VAL A 162 -8.73 7.39 21.45
N ALA A 163 -9.55 7.54 22.48
CA ALA A 163 -9.24 7.10 23.84
C ALA A 163 -9.03 5.57 23.90
N LYS A 164 -9.87 4.80 23.20
CA LYS A 164 -9.75 3.34 23.11
C LYS A 164 -8.44 2.92 22.42
N TYR A 165 -8.09 3.55 21.31
CA TYR A 165 -6.84 3.23 20.61
C TYR A 165 -5.60 3.67 21.40
N ALA A 166 -5.63 4.86 22.00
CA ALA A 166 -4.60 5.34 22.90
C ALA A 166 -4.38 4.35 24.05
N LYS A 167 -5.46 3.86 24.68
CA LYS A 167 -5.37 2.85 25.74
C LYS A 167 -4.72 1.56 25.24
N ALA A 168 -5.05 1.12 24.03
CA ALA A 168 -4.45 -0.09 23.47
C ALA A 168 -2.94 0.05 23.28
N ILE A 169 -2.47 1.19 22.76
CA ILE A 169 -1.04 1.47 22.58
C ILE A 169 -0.33 1.67 23.92
N GLU A 170 -0.96 2.32 24.91
CA GLU A 170 -0.45 2.40 26.28
C GLU A 170 -0.20 1.01 26.87
N LEU A 171 -1.21 0.13 26.80
CA LEU A 171 -1.11 -1.25 27.29
C LEU A 171 -0.01 -2.01 26.55
N MET A 172 0.09 -1.84 25.23
CA MET A 172 1.08 -2.50 24.39
C MET A 172 2.51 -2.05 24.70
N LYS A 173 2.71 -0.77 25.03
CA LYS A 173 4.00 -0.22 25.49
C LYS A 173 4.40 -0.76 26.87
N ALA A 174 3.45 -1.15 27.70
CA ALA A 174 3.68 -1.72 29.02
C ALA A 174 3.92 -3.24 29.02
N LEU A 175 3.74 -3.93 27.89
CA LEU A 175 3.95 -5.38 27.79
C LEU A 175 5.45 -5.74 27.70
N PRO A 176 5.84 -6.93 28.20
CA PRO A 176 7.07 -7.57 27.79
C PRO A 176 6.97 -8.13 26.37
N ASP A 177 8.11 -8.47 25.78
CA ASP A 177 8.21 -9.17 24.50
C ASP A 177 7.49 -10.54 24.57
N PRO A 178 6.93 -11.06 23.45
CA PRO A 178 7.08 -10.61 22.07
C PRO A 178 6.05 -9.58 21.59
N CYS A 179 5.06 -9.26 22.43
CA CYS A 179 3.92 -8.42 22.05
C CYS A 179 4.10 -6.94 22.44
N SER A 180 5.25 -6.58 23.01
CA SER A 180 5.57 -5.18 23.32
C SER A 180 5.54 -4.34 22.06
N PHE A 181 5.21 -3.05 22.23
CA PHE A 181 5.18 -2.11 21.11
C PHE A 181 6.55 -2.03 20.39
N MET A 182 7.64 -1.99 21.14
CA MET A 182 8.99 -1.95 20.57
C MET A 182 9.37 -3.25 19.85
N GLN A 183 8.90 -4.42 20.33
CA GLN A 183 9.14 -5.66 19.60
C GLN A 183 8.37 -5.71 18.28
N GLN A 184 7.15 -5.15 18.21
CA GLN A 184 6.47 -4.99 16.93
C GLN A 184 7.23 -4.05 16.00
N ALA A 185 7.81 -2.97 16.52
CA ALA A 185 8.64 -2.05 15.74
C ALA A 185 9.93 -2.69 15.18
N ARG A 186 10.48 -3.69 15.87
CA ARG A 186 11.65 -4.46 15.41
C ARG A 186 11.33 -5.41 14.24
N ILE A 187 10.08 -5.81 14.05
CA ILE A 187 9.70 -6.75 12.97
C ILE A 187 10.02 -6.15 11.59
N PRO A 188 9.51 -4.95 11.23
CA PRO A 188 9.94 -4.30 9.99
C PRO A 188 11.44 -4.06 9.93
N CYS A 189 12.11 -3.68 11.03
CA CYS A 189 13.57 -3.55 11.00
C CYS A 189 14.25 -4.84 10.53
N ALA A 190 13.89 -6.00 11.09
CA ALA A 190 14.53 -7.27 10.74
C ALA A 190 14.30 -7.67 9.27
N TYR A 191 13.08 -7.50 8.77
CA TYR A 191 12.70 -7.91 7.41
C TYR A 191 13.08 -6.90 6.32
N CYS A 192 13.38 -5.64 6.69
CA CYS A 192 13.65 -4.57 5.72
C CYS A 192 15.10 -4.10 5.72
N ASN A 193 15.91 -4.50 6.71
CA ASN A 193 17.29 -4.03 6.87
C ASN A 193 18.33 -5.16 6.90
N GLY A 194 17.99 -6.34 6.40
CA GLY A 194 18.97 -7.41 6.18
C GLY A 194 19.35 -8.19 7.44
N ALA A 195 18.41 -8.37 8.39
CA ALA A 195 18.65 -9.25 9.53
C ALA A 195 18.54 -10.74 9.16
N TYR A 196 17.93 -11.05 8.02
CA TYR A 196 17.71 -12.42 7.55
C TYR A 196 18.26 -12.64 6.15
N THR A 197 18.68 -13.88 5.90
CA THR A 197 18.97 -14.41 4.57
C THR A 197 17.86 -15.35 4.12
N GLN A 198 17.83 -15.65 2.82
CA GLN A 198 16.86 -16.57 2.25
C GLN A 198 17.23 -18.01 2.61
N VAL A 199 16.25 -18.81 3.03
CA VAL A 199 16.46 -20.22 3.37
C VAL A 199 17.01 -20.98 2.17
N GLY A 200 18.16 -21.63 2.34
CA GLY A 200 18.88 -22.34 1.28
C GLY A 200 19.83 -21.47 0.45
N TYR A 201 19.87 -20.15 0.67
CA TYR A 201 20.71 -19.19 -0.05
C TYR A 201 21.35 -18.21 0.95
N PRO A 202 22.40 -18.64 1.69
CA PRO A 202 22.97 -17.88 2.80
C PRO A 202 23.66 -16.57 2.38
N ASP A 203 23.98 -16.41 1.10
CA ASP A 203 24.53 -15.19 0.50
C ASP A 203 23.45 -14.22 -0.02
N LYS A 204 22.17 -14.62 0.03
CA LYS A 204 21.05 -13.83 -0.47
C LYS A 204 20.24 -13.27 0.69
N GLU A 205 20.25 -11.94 0.82
CA GLU A 205 19.43 -11.23 1.80
C GLU A 205 17.93 -11.42 1.51
N LEU A 206 17.14 -11.53 2.57
CA LEU A 206 15.70 -11.38 2.49
C LEU A 206 15.34 -9.89 2.58
N GLN A 207 14.72 -9.37 1.52
CA GLN A 207 14.20 -8.01 1.46
C GLN A 207 12.73 -8.03 1.02
N VAL A 208 11.84 -7.53 1.87
CA VAL A 208 10.39 -7.51 1.60
C VAL A 208 9.95 -6.27 0.82
N HIS A 209 10.75 -5.21 0.80
CA HIS A 209 10.52 -4.02 -0.02
C HIS A 209 11.00 -4.23 -1.47
N ASN A 210 10.60 -3.29 -2.33
CA ASN A 210 10.99 -3.16 -3.73
C ASN A 210 10.66 -4.39 -4.59
N SER A 211 9.64 -5.14 -4.21
CA SER A 211 9.17 -6.35 -4.89
C SER A 211 7.70 -6.62 -4.59
N TRP A 212 7.14 -7.62 -5.26
CA TRP A 212 5.77 -8.10 -4.99
C TRP A 212 5.52 -8.60 -3.54
N LEU A 213 6.55 -8.72 -2.69
CA LEU A 213 6.42 -9.08 -1.28
C LEU A 213 5.96 -7.90 -0.42
N PHE A 214 6.07 -6.66 -0.92
CA PHE A 214 5.74 -5.44 -0.19
C PHE A 214 4.32 -5.50 0.42
N PHE A 215 3.31 -5.73 -0.41
CA PHE A 215 1.92 -5.78 0.05
C PHE A 215 1.59 -6.95 1.00
N PRO A 216 1.91 -8.21 0.65
CA PRO A 216 1.56 -9.33 1.52
C PRO A 216 2.28 -9.27 2.87
N PHE A 217 3.56 -8.87 2.92
CA PHE A 217 4.29 -8.71 4.18
C PHE A 217 3.61 -7.70 5.10
N HIS A 218 3.38 -6.47 4.62
CA HIS A 218 2.76 -5.42 5.43
C HIS A 218 1.31 -5.77 5.82
N ARG A 219 0.56 -6.47 4.97
CA ARG A 219 -0.77 -6.98 5.32
C ARG A 219 -0.71 -7.95 6.50
N TRP A 220 0.23 -8.89 6.51
CA TRP A 220 0.41 -9.84 7.60
C TRP A 220 0.92 -9.19 8.88
N TYR A 221 1.87 -8.27 8.77
CA TYR A 221 2.35 -7.47 9.89
C TYR A 221 1.18 -6.77 10.59
N LEU A 222 0.36 -6.04 9.83
CA LEU A 222 -0.77 -5.29 10.39
C LEU A 222 -1.91 -6.19 10.86
N TYR A 223 -2.12 -7.34 10.22
CA TYR A 223 -3.09 -8.34 10.67
C TYR A 223 -2.80 -8.79 12.11
N PHE A 224 -1.55 -9.15 12.42
CA PHE A 224 -1.18 -9.57 13.77
C PHE A 224 -1.12 -8.40 14.75
N PHE A 225 -0.62 -7.23 14.32
CA PHE A 225 -0.63 -6.01 15.13
C PHE A 225 -2.06 -5.65 15.59
N GLU A 226 -3.02 -5.60 14.66
CA GLU A 226 -4.42 -5.30 14.96
C GLU A 226 -5.05 -6.35 15.90
N LYS A 227 -4.65 -7.62 15.81
CA LYS A 227 -5.11 -8.68 16.74
C LYS A 227 -4.54 -8.51 18.14
N ILE A 228 -3.28 -8.12 18.28
CA ILE A 228 -2.65 -7.82 19.57
C ILE A 228 -3.38 -6.63 20.22
N VAL A 229 -3.54 -5.54 19.48
CA VAL A 229 -4.25 -4.33 19.93
C VAL A 229 -5.66 -4.67 20.40
N GLY A 230 -6.49 -5.33 19.56
CA GLY A 230 -7.86 -5.69 19.94
C GLY A 230 -7.92 -6.63 21.15
N LYS A 231 -6.96 -7.55 21.30
CA LYS A 231 -6.87 -8.43 22.47
C LYS A 231 -6.58 -7.64 23.75
N LEU A 232 -5.70 -6.64 23.69
CA LEU A 232 -5.29 -5.85 24.86
C LEU A 232 -6.44 -5.04 25.47
N ILE A 233 -7.35 -4.55 24.64
CA ILE A 233 -8.54 -3.79 25.07
C ILE A 233 -9.80 -4.65 25.20
N GLY A 234 -9.70 -5.97 24.99
CA GLY A 234 -10.84 -6.88 25.07
C GLY A 234 -11.91 -6.64 23.99
N ASP A 235 -11.55 -6.01 22.86
CA ASP A 235 -12.46 -5.67 21.78
C ASP A 235 -12.11 -6.48 20.51
N PRO A 236 -12.79 -7.60 20.25
CA PRO A 236 -12.50 -8.42 19.07
C PRO A 236 -12.92 -7.75 17.75
N THR A 237 -13.75 -6.70 17.82
CA THR A 237 -14.27 -5.95 16.66
C THR A 237 -13.39 -4.77 16.26
N PHE A 238 -12.47 -4.36 17.15
CA PHE A 238 -11.60 -3.22 16.93
C PHE A 238 -10.76 -3.38 15.66
N GLY A 239 -10.90 -2.42 14.74
CA GLY A 239 -10.03 -2.24 13.58
C GLY A 239 -9.12 -1.05 13.79
N ILE A 240 -7.82 -1.18 13.49
CA ILE A 240 -6.88 -0.05 13.57
C ILE A 240 -7.25 1.04 12.54
N PRO A 241 -6.97 2.32 12.81
CA PRO A 241 -7.34 3.38 11.88
C PRO A 241 -6.40 3.38 10.68
N PHE A 242 -6.85 3.95 9.55
CA PHE A 242 -6.00 4.19 8.39
C PHE A 242 -5.90 5.69 8.08
N TRP A 243 -4.72 6.14 7.66
CA TRP A 243 -4.50 7.51 7.26
C TRP A 243 -5.01 7.72 5.84
N ASN A 244 -6.22 8.26 5.73
CA ASN A 244 -6.92 8.51 4.47
C ASN A 244 -6.36 9.75 3.72
N TYR A 245 -5.11 9.68 3.25
CA TYR A 245 -4.49 10.73 2.42
C TYR A 245 -4.94 10.70 0.94
N ASP A 246 -5.92 9.85 0.56
CA ASP A 246 -6.59 9.87 -0.74
C ASP A 246 -7.87 10.72 -0.75
N SER A 247 -8.33 11.17 0.41
CA SER A 247 -9.41 12.15 0.58
C SER A 247 -8.86 13.49 1.07
N PRO A 248 -9.30 14.65 0.53
CA PRO A 248 -8.86 15.97 0.99
C PRO A 248 -8.97 16.18 2.50
N GLY A 249 -10.01 15.63 3.14
CA GLY A 249 -10.22 15.74 4.59
C GLY A 249 -9.19 14.98 5.43
N GLY A 250 -8.50 13.98 4.85
CA GLY A 250 -7.48 13.18 5.52
C GLY A 250 -6.06 13.44 5.05
N MET A 251 -5.81 14.48 4.23
CA MET A 251 -4.47 14.85 3.74
C MET A 251 -3.59 15.57 4.78
N LYS A 252 -3.90 15.45 6.07
CA LYS A 252 -3.09 15.99 7.18
C LYS A 252 -2.76 14.86 8.12
N ILE A 253 -1.69 14.99 8.89
CA ILE A 253 -1.44 14.07 10.01
C ILE A 253 -2.71 14.03 10.88
N PRO A 254 -3.32 12.86 11.14
CA PRO A 254 -4.53 12.80 11.95
C PRO A 254 -4.30 13.37 13.35
N ALA A 255 -5.23 14.19 13.83
CA ALA A 255 -5.07 14.93 15.10
C ALA A 255 -4.77 14.02 16.31
N MET A 256 -5.32 12.80 16.33
CA MET A 256 -5.06 11.81 17.38
C MET A 256 -3.59 11.42 17.55
N PHE A 257 -2.76 11.62 16.51
CA PHE A 257 -1.32 11.38 16.56
C PHE A 257 -0.54 12.64 16.97
N ALA A 258 -1.11 13.85 16.87
CA ALA A 258 -0.41 15.10 17.09
C ALA A 258 -0.38 15.58 18.55
N ASP A 259 -1.22 15.00 19.43
CA ASP A 259 -1.25 15.33 20.85
C ASP A 259 -0.05 14.72 21.59
N SER A 260 0.87 15.57 22.07
CA SER A 260 2.09 15.14 22.77
C SER A 260 1.86 14.47 24.12
N ALA A 261 0.68 14.61 24.72
CA ALA A 261 0.31 13.89 25.93
C ALA A 261 -0.19 12.46 25.64
N SER A 262 -0.51 12.14 24.40
CA SER A 262 -1.08 10.86 23.99
C SER A 262 -0.02 9.77 23.84
N PRO A 263 -0.30 8.51 24.22
CA PRO A 263 0.57 7.38 23.88
C PRO A 263 0.67 7.12 22.37
N LEU A 264 -0.20 7.72 21.55
CA LEU A 264 -0.15 7.69 20.09
C LEU A 264 0.87 8.67 19.49
N TYR A 265 1.44 9.56 20.30
CA TYR A 265 2.43 10.53 19.87
C TYR A 265 3.75 9.86 19.51
N GLY A 266 4.35 10.32 18.41
CA GLY A 266 5.73 10.06 18.02
C GLY A 266 6.48 11.39 18.04
N SER A 267 7.57 11.47 18.81
CA SER A 267 8.33 12.72 18.98
C SER A 267 9.24 13.05 17.80
N LEU A 268 9.64 12.03 17.03
CA LEU A 268 10.57 12.15 15.91
C LEU A 268 9.79 12.25 14.60
N ARG A 269 9.06 13.36 14.44
CA ARG A 269 8.39 13.73 13.19
C ARG A 269 8.82 15.12 12.74
N ASN A 270 8.72 15.39 11.44
CA ASN A 270 9.00 16.72 10.91
C ASN A 270 8.07 17.77 11.55
N ALA A 271 8.67 18.74 12.24
CA ALA A 271 7.95 19.79 12.95
C ALA A 271 7.17 20.72 12.01
N GLY A 272 7.67 20.97 10.79
CA GLY A 272 6.99 21.78 9.77
C GLY A 272 5.80 21.08 9.12
N HIS A 273 5.70 19.77 9.30
CA HIS A 273 4.67 18.92 8.69
C HIS A 273 3.57 18.49 9.68
N GLN A 274 3.60 18.98 10.91
CA GLN A 274 2.49 18.79 11.84
C GLN A 274 1.21 19.49 11.32
N PRO A 275 0.02 19.08 11.77
CA PRO A 275 -1.21 19.78 11.42
C PRO A 275 -1.10 21.28 11.75
N PRO A 276 -1.60 22.18 10.88
CA PRO A 276 -2.57 21.92 9.81
C PRO A 276 -1.96 21.65 8.42
N THR A 277 -0.66 21.38 8.29
CA THR A 277 0.02 21.22 7.00
C THR A 277 -0.54 20.06 6.17
N THR A 278 -0.83 20.33 4.89
CA THR A 278 -1.28 19.32 3.92
C THR A 278 -0.10 18.51 3.42
N ILE A 279 -0.20 17.18 3.47
CA ILE A 279 0.84 16.26 2.98
C ILE A 279 1.14 16.49 1.50
N ASP A 280 2.40 16.32 1.12
CA ASP A 280 2.84 16.29 -0.27
C ASP A 280 3.15 14.85 -0.68
N LEU A 281 2.25 14.19 -1.42
CA LEU A 281 2.47 12.82 -1.91
C LEU A 281 3.56 12.74 -2.99
N GLY A 282 4.05 13.88 -3.48
CA GLY A 282 5.21 14.00 -4.37
C GLY A 282 6.50 14.37 -3.63
N TYR A 283 6.50 14.37 -2.30
CA TYR A 283 7.65 14.81 -1.50
C TYR A 283 8.91 14.01 -1.81
N ASN A 284 9.98 14.74 -2.17
CA ASN A 284 11.28 14.16 -2.51
C ASN A 284 12.37 14.48 -1.49
N GLY A 285 12.02 15.10 -0.35
CA GLY A 285 12.97 15.55 0.68
C GLY A 285 13.12 17.06 0.79
N THR A 286 12.38 17.84 -0.01
CA THR A 286 12.34 19.29 0.08
C THR A 286 10.91 19.80 -0.14
N ASP A 287 10.50 20.78 0.67
CA ASP A 287 9.15 21.31 0.61
C ASP A 287 8.90 22.05 -0.70
N SER A 288 7.81 21.70 -1.38
CA SER A 288 7.36 22.42 -2.56
C SER A 288 6.76 23.78 -2.18
N GLN A 289 6.88 24.76 -3.07
CA GLN A 289 6.22 26.07 -2.94
C GLN A 289 4.72 26.02 -3.29
N ALA A 290 4.16 24.81 -3.46
CA ALA A 290 2.75 24.63 -3.78
C ALA A 290 1.86 25.10 -2.62
N THR A 291 0.76 25.75 -2.96
CA THR A 291 -0.34 26.04 -2.03
C THR A 291 -1.04 24.74 -1.60
N ASP A 292 -1.80 24.79 -0.51
CA ASP A 292 -2.58 23.61 -0.06
C ASP A 292 -3.55 23.10 -1.12
N LEU A 293 -4.18 24.00 -1.90
CA LEU A 293 -5.08 23.60 -2.98
C LEU A 293 -4.34 22.87 -4.12
N GLU A 294 -3.15 23.35 -4.45
CA GLU A 294 -2.28 22.67 -5.44
C GLU A 294 -1.80 21.32 -4.91
N ARG A 295 -1.41 21.23 -3.62
CA ARG A 295 -1.04 19.95 -2.98
C ARG A 295 -2.20 18.95 -3.03
N VAL A 296 -3.41 19.35 -2.66
CA VAL A 296 -4.60 18.48 -2.75
C VAL A 296 -4.80 17.98 -4.19
N THR A 297 -4.72 18.88 -5.17
CA THR A 297 -4.89 18.52 -6.59
C THR A 297 -3.80 17.54 -7.05
N ASN A 298 -2.55 17.81 -6.70
CA ASN A 298 -1.40 16.95 -7.03
C ASN A 298 -1.52 15.58 -6.35
N ASN A 299 -1.90 15.53 -5.09
CA ASN A 299 -2.10 14.30 -4.34
C ASN A 299 -3.14 13.40 -4.98
N LEU A 300 -4.31 13.95 -5.37
CA LEU A 300 -5.35 13.18 -6.06
C LEU A 300 -4.86 12.65 -7.42
N ALA A 301 -4.11 13.46 -8.17
CA ALA A 301 -3.51 13.03 -9.44
C ALA A 301 -2.45 11.92 -9.25
N LEU A 302 -1.63 12.00 -8.19
CA LEU A 302 -0.65 10.98 -7.85
C LEU A 302 -1.30 9.68 -7.38
N MET A 303 -2.38 9.75 -6.61
CA MET A 303 -3.17 8.57 -6.22
C MET A 303 -3.76 7.86 -7.46
N TYR A 304 -4.32 8.63 -8.40
CA TYR A 304 -4.79 8.07 -9.68
C TYR A 304 -3.63 7.45 -10.48
N LYS A 305 -2.47 8.11 -10.52
CA LYS A 305 -1.29 7.58 -11.19
C LYS A 305 -0.82 6.26 -10.55
N ALA A 306 -0.76 6.19 -9.23
CA ALA A 306 -0.32 5.00 -8.51
C ALA A 306 -1.23 3.79 -8.76
N THR A 307 -2.55 4.01 -8.75
CA THR A 307 -3.54 2.92 -8.74
C THR A 307 -4.11 2.58 -10.11
N VAL A 308 -4.10 3.52 -11.06
CA VAL A 308 -4.74 3.36 -12.37
C VAL A 308 -3.73 3.40 -13.51
N SER A 309 -3.13 4.56 -13.79
CA SER A 309 -2.34 4.71 -15.01
C SER A 309 -0.92 4.12 -14.93
N GLY A 310 -0.30 4.17 -13.76
CA GLY A 310 1.01 3.58 -13.47
C GLY A 310 0.93 2.19 -12.81
N GLY A 311 -0.22 1.82 -12.27
CA GLY A 311 -0.49 0.50 -11.68
C GLY A 311 -1.22 -0.46 -12.63
N ASN A 312 -1.02 -0.33 -13.94
CA ASN A 312 -1.84 -0.99 -14.97
C ASN A 312 -1.54 -2.50 -15.18
N GLY A 313 -0.94 -3.16 -14.20
CA GLY A 313 -0.62 -4.58 -14.19
C GLY A 313 -0.11 -5.03 -12.82
N ALA A 314 -0.15 -6.34 -12.56
CA ALA A 314 0.23 -6.89 -11.25
C ALA A 314 1.68 -6.53 -10.88
N GLU A 315 2.63 -6.67 -11.79
CA GLU A 315 4.04 -6.32 -11.55
C GLU A 315 4.24 -4.81 -11.38
N MET A 316 3.55 -4.00 -12.19
CA MET A 316 3.64 -2.54 -12.09
C MET A 316 3.08 -2.01 -10.78
N PHE A 317 2.02 -2.64 -10.25
CA PHE A 317 1.37 -2.21 -9.02
C PHE A 317 2.00 -2.81 -7.76
N LEU A 318 2.24 -4.11 -7.76
CA LEU A 318 2.77 -4.84 -6.60
C LEU A 318 4.29 -4.75 -6.48
N GLY A 319 5.00 -4.56 -7.60
CA GLY A 319 6.45 -4.65 -7.71
C GLY A 319 6.92 -5.89 -8.49
N GLY A 320 8.20 -5.88 -8.83
CA GLY A 320 8.88 -6.95 -9.55
C GLY A 320 8.82 -8.29 -8.81
N ALA A 321 8.89 -9.38 -9.57
CA ALA A 321 8.96 -10.71 -8.98
C ALA A 321 10.27 -10.93 -8.24
N LEU A 322 10.19 -11.44 -7.01
CA LEU A 322 11.31 -11.95 -6.21
C LEU A 322 11.11 -13.45 -5.97
N ARG A 323 12.09 -14.26 -6.36
CA ARG A 323 12.12 -15.73 -6.19
C ARG A 323 13.27 -16.13 -5.28
N ALA A 324 13.20 -17.35 -4.74
CA ALA A 324 14.27 -17.88 -3.91
C ALA A 324 15.60 -17.92 -4.69
N GLY A 325 16.65 -17.36 -4.09
CA GLY A 325 17.98 -17.23 -4.69
C GLY A 325 18.20 -15.93 -5.47
N ASP A 326 17.15 -15.14 -5.73
CA ASP A 326 17.30 -13.81 -6.33
C ASP A 326 17.95 -12.85 -5.31
N ASP A 327 18.77 -11.92 -5.79
CA ASP A 327 19.19 -10.77 -4.98
C ASP A 327 18.00 -9.85 -4.65
N PRO A 328 18.09 -9.03 -3.57
CA PRO A 328 17.08 -8.03 -3.27
C PRO A 328 16.69 -7.22 -4.51
N SER A 329 15.38 -7.21 -4.81
CA SER A 329 14.88 -6.49 -5.98
C SER A 329 14.97 -4.97 -5.78
N SER A 330 15.10 -4.24 -6.88
CA SER A 330 14.98 -2.77 -6.92
C SER A 330 13.70 -2.32 -7.64
N ASN A 331 12.77 -3.24 -7.90
CA ASN A 331 11.61 -3.02 -8.75
C ASN A 331 10.36 -2.75 -7.91
N ALA A 332 10.39 -1.67 -7.12
CA ALA A 332 9.22 -1.25 -6.34
C ALA A 332 7.99 -1.05 -7.20
N GLY A 333 6.83 -1.45 -6.68
CA GLY A 333 5.54 -1.20 -7.32
C GLY A 333 5.20 0.28 -7.36
N SER A 334 4.20 0.65 -8.17
CA SER A 334 3.76 2.03 -8.34
C SER A 334 3.38 2.67 -7.01
N PHE A 335 2.65 1.94 -6.16
CA PHE A 335 2.17 2.44 -4.87
C PHE A 335 3.26 2.51 -3.79
N GLU A 336 4.18 1.53 -3.79
CA GLU A 336 5.35 1.54 -2.90
C GLU A 336 6.25 2.76 -3.17
N ASN A 337 6.45 3.07 -4.46
CA ASN A 337 7.15 4.26 -4.89
C ASN A 337 6.40 5.54 -4.53
N VAL A 338 5.13 5.66 -4.91
CA VAL A 338 4.27 6.82 -4.66
C VAL A 338 2.84 6.33 -4.47
N PRO A 339 2.17 6.57 -3.33
CA PRO A 339 2.52 7.57 -2.30
C PRO A 339 3.37 7.06 -1.14
N HIS A 340 3.59 5.75 -1.00
CA HIS A 340 4.11 5.18 0.24
C HIS A 340 5.46 5.78 0.67
N ALA A 341 6.47 5.77 -0.21
CA ALA A 341 7.79 6.30 0.15
C ALA A 341 7.78 7.81 0.47
N PRO A 342 7.09 8.68 -0.30
CA PRO A 342 6.88 10.08 0.06
C PRO A 342 6.24 10.28 1.43
N VAL A 343 5.20 9.51 1.79
CA VAL A 343 4.53 9.66 3.10
C VAL A 343 5.51 9.38 4.24
N HIS A 344 6.34 8.34 4.11
CA HIS A 344 7.39 8.02 5.07
C HIS A 344 8.40 9.17 5.20
N ARG A 345 8.98 9.61 4.08
CA ARG A 345 9.98 10.68 4.05
C ARG A 345 9.44 12.03 4.55
N TRP A 346 8.19 12.35 4.20
CA TRP A 346 7.53 13.58 4.62
C TRP A 346 7.26 13.59 6.12
N THR A 347 6.91 12.44 6.70
CA THR A 347 6.58 12.35 8.13
C THR A 347 7.83 12.35 9.04
N GLY A 348 8.92 11.70 8.61
CA GLY A 348 10.16 11.57 9.40
C GLY A 348 10.82 12.89 9.78
N ASP A 349 11.46 12.97 10.93
CA ASP A 349 12.10 14.20 11.42
C ASP A 349 13.41 14.46 10.67
N PRO A 350 13.50 15.55 9.88
CA PRO A 350 14.70 15.86 9.09
C PRO A 350 15.88 16.31 9.96
N THR A 351 15.68 16.54 11.26
CA THR A 351 16.77 16.87 12.19
C THR A 351 17.51 15.63 12.71
N GLN A 352 16.95 14.44 12.51
CA GLN A 352 17.60 13.17 12.83
C GLN A 352 18.55 12.75 11.72
N THR A 353 19.63 12.04 12.07
CA THR A 353 20.70 11.67 11.15
C THR A 353 20.21 10.88 9.94
N ASN A 354 19.23 9.99 10.13
CA ASN A 354 18.70 9.13 9.07
C ASN A 354 17.22 9.43 8.75
N GLY A 355 16.66 10.54 9.25
CA GLY A 355 15.26 10.89 9.05
C GLY A 355 14.28 10.12 9.94
N GLU A 356 14.74 9.63 11.10
CA GLU A 356 13.93 8.89 12.07
C GLU A 356 12.70 9.68 12.56
N ASP A 357 11.61 9.04 12.98
CA ASP A 357 11.37 7.58 12.88
C ASP A 357 10.86 7.22 11.48
N MET A 358 9.80 7.89 11.00
CA MET A 358 9.07 7.49 9.78
C MET A 358 9.89 7.51 8.48
N GLY A 359 10.99 8.27 8.40
CA GLY A 359 11.75 8.48 7.16
C GLY A 359 12.66 7.32 6.74
N ILE A 360 12.85 6.31 7.60
CA ILE A 360 13.74 5.19 7.34
C ILE A 360 13.16 3.87 7.86
N PHE A 361 13.35 2.78 7.10
CA PHE A 361 12.66 1.50 7.35
C PHE A 361 12.86 0.95 8.76
N TYR A 362 14.09 1.05 9.26
CA TYR A 362 14.47 0.39 10.50
C TYR A 362 13.74 1.00 11.71
N SER A 363 13.44 2.30 11.68
CA SER A 363 12.83 3.01 12.81
C SER A 363 11.37 3.40 12.59
N ALA A 364 10.84 3.38 11.35
CA ALA A 364 9.50 3.86 11.04
C ALA A 364 8.39 3.31 11.96
N ALA A 365 8.46 2.02 12.30
CA ALA A 365 7.45 1.38 13.13
C ALA A 365 7.51 1.74 14.64
N ARG A 366 8.51 2.52 15.07
CA ARG A 366 8.57 3.12 16.42
C ARG A 366 7.55 4.25 16.57
N ASP A 367 7.10 4.83 15.47
CA ASP A 367 6.03 5.81 15.46
C ASP A 367 4.66 5.09 15.30
N PRO A 368 3.70 5.29 16.23
CA PRO A 368 2.35 4.71 16.11
C PRO A 368 1.63 5.04 14.78
N ILE A 369 1.94 6.17 14.12
CA ILE A 369 1.31 6.56 12.84
C ILE A 369 1.66 5.60 11.71
N SER A 370 2.80 4.89 11.78
CA SER A 370 3.25 3.93 10.77
C SER A 370 2.19 2.88 10.43
N THR A 371 1.47 2.42 11.46
CA THR A 371 0.40 1.43 11.33
C THR A 371 -0.77 1.96 10.50
N ALA A 372 -1.05 3.27 10.55
CA ALA A 372 -2.10 3.91 9.77
C ALA A 372 -1.67 4.20 8.32
N THR A 373 -0.37 4.40 8.08
CA THR A 373 0.20 4.72 6.75
C THR A 373 0.16 3.56 5.78
N MET A 374 0.39 2.33 6.24
CA MET A 374 0.61 1.14 5.41
C MET A 374 -0.67 0.53 4.78
N LEU A 375 -1.86 1.15 4.96
CA LEU A 375 -3.13 0.42 4.88
C LEU A 375 -4.13 0.77 3.77
N MET A 376 -3.82 1.78 2.95
CA MET A 376 -4.79 2.37 2.02
C MET A 376 -5.42 1.38 1.02
N LEU A 377 -4.73 0.29 0.68
CA LEU A 377 -5.19 -0.64 -0.36
C LEU A 377 -5.97 -1.86 0.14
N THR A 378 -6.24 -1.96 1.44
CA THR A 378 -7.14 -3.01 1.96
C THR A 378 -8.56 -2.54 2.23
N ALA A 379 -8.82 -1.22 2.16
CA ALA A 379 -10.09 -0.62 2.59
C ALA A 379 -11.16 -0.52 1.48
N HIS A 380 -10.85 -0.78 0.22
CA HIS A 380 -11.84 -0.66 -0.86
C HIS A 380 -12.69 -1.92 -1.05
N GLY A 381 -13.42 -2.28 0.00
CA GLY A 381 -14.57 -3.20 -0.06
C GLY A 381 -15.87 -2.41 0.04
N ARG A 382 -16.38 -1.95 -1.12
CA ARG A 382 -17.64 -1.19 -1.32
C ARG A 382 -17.63 0.28 -0.90
N TYR A 383 -17.13 1.14 -1.77
CA TYR A 383 -17.77 2.45 -1.93
C TYR A 383 -19.10 2.22 -2.66
N GLY A 384 -20.21 2.38 -1.92
CA GLY A 384 -21.52 2.51 -2.54
C GLY A 384 -21.51 3.69 -3.51
N ASN A 385 -22.12 3.50 -4.67
CA ASN A 385 -22.28 4.52 -5.68
C ASN A 385 -22.94 5.79 -5.06
N PRO A 386 -22.26 6.95 -5.03
CA PRO A 386 -22.84 8.17 -4.44
C PRO A 386 -24.09 8.66 -5.20
N TYR A 387 -24.42 8.09 -6.36
CA TYR A 387 -25.64 8.40 -7.11
C TYR A 387 -26.88 7.60 -6.69
N GLU A 388 -26.78 6.61 -5.78
CA GLU A 388 -27.96 5.87 -5.29
C GLU A 388 -28.62 6.50 -4.05
N ALA A 389 -27.98 7.48 -3.40
CA ALA A 389 -28.47 8.09 -2.17
C ALA A 389 -29.67 9.06 -2.35
N ASN A 390 -30.00 9.46 -3.59
CA ASN A 390 -31.08 10.43 -3.86
C ASN A 390 -32.37 9.84 -4.46
N ALA A 391 -32.51 8.52 -4.54
CA ALA A 391 -33.68 7.88 -5.14
C ALA A 391 -34.73 7.35 -4.13
N ARG A 392 -34.59 7.65 -2.83
CA ARG A 392 -35.46 7.07 -1.80
C ARG A 392 -36.02 8.09 -0.80
N THR A 393 -36.55 9.20 -1.31
CA THR A 393 -37.38 10.14 -0.53
C THR A 393 -38.32 10.88 -1.49
N THR A 394 -39.31 10.19 -2.06
CA THR A 394 -40.54 10.80 -2.63
C THR A 394 -41.50 9.71 -3.08
N THR A 395 -42.23 9.08 -2.15
CA THR A 395 -43.59 8.55 -2.38
C THR A 395 -44.12 7.95 -1.09
N THR A 396 -44.99 8.69 -0.38
CA THR A 396 -46.31 8.25 0.12
C THR A 396 -46.88 9.31 1.05
N GLN A 397 -47.63 10.26 0.45
CA GLN A 397 -48.75 10.93 1.10
C GLN A 397 -49.76 11.22 -0.01
N THR A 398 -50.79 10.38 -0.10
CA THR A 398 -52.17 10.69 -0.56
C THR A 398 -52.96 9.38 -0.66
N GLY A 399 -54.14 9.34 -0.05
CA GLY A 399 -55.10 8.24 -0.08
C GLY A 399 -55.56 7.83 1.30
#